data_AF-A0A4Y2NT55-F1
#
_entry.id   AF-A0A4Y2NT55-F1
#
_cell.length_a   1.000
_cell.length_b   1.000
_cell.length_c   1.000
_cell.angle_alpha   90.00
_cell.angle_beta   90.00
_cell.angle_gamma   90.00
#
_symmetry.space_group_name_H-M   'P 1'
#
loop_
_entity.id
_entity.type
_entity.pdbx_description
1 polymer ?
#
loop_
_entity_poly.entity_id
_entity_poly.type
_entity_poly.pdbx_seq_one_letter_code
_entity_poly.pdbx_strand_id
1 'polypeptide(L)'
;MWAAFGFNGKVALAFLDGRQNTPKYIEILENHLMPFAENIGGGNWEYRHDNAPMHTSSATKNYLNSKNVTVLEWPPMSPELNPIENVWCIMSRKVYENGGQFYAVNALKTTIESAWYNLELEILQTLNMSLEKRVYDVKLNNGKTLNYYEHCIEHLLLKCHIFYKLLGRLIFPFFNIIEIQIVIFSKCFVECKSHMV
;
A
#
# COMPACT_ATOMS: atom_id res chain seq x y z
N MET A 1 -1.53 -5.03 -9.25
CA MET A 1 -2.59 -5.05 -8.21
C MET A 1 -2.72 -3.64 -7.69
N TRP A 2 -3.81 -3.29 -7.00
CA TRP A 2 -3.94 -2.06 -6.25
C TRP A 2 -4.71 -2.26 -4.96
N ALA A 3 -4.22 -1.66 -3.87
CA ALA A 3 -4.84 -1.74 -2.56
C ALA A 3 -4.57 -0.47 -1.76
N ALA A 4 -5.47 -0.21 -0.82
CA ALA A 4 -5.36 0.87 0.12
C ALA A 4 -6.04 0.46 1.42
N PHE A 5 -5.56 0.97 2.54
CA PHE A 5 -6.24 0.77 3.81
C PHE A 5 -6.09 1.96 4.73
N GLY A 6 -6.94 2.04 5.74
CA GLY A 6 -6.86 3.01 6.80
C GLY A 6 -7.23 2.37 8.13
N PHE A 7 -7.35 3.21 9.16
CA PHE A 7 -7.64 2.73 10.52
C PHE A 7 -8.99 2.01 10.63
N ASN A 8 -9.99 2.46 9.85
CA ASN A 8 -11.36 1.96 9.91
C ASN A 8 -11.66 0.87 8.87
N GLY A 9 -10.69 0.44 8.07
CA GLY A 9 -10.93 -0.61 7.08
C GLY A 9 -9.98 -0.54 5.89
N LYS A 10 -10.36 -1.25 4.83
CA LYS A 10 -9.55 -1.44 3.64
C LYS A 10 -10.38 -1.26 2.37
N VAL A 11 -9.77 -0.70 1.34
CA VAL A 11 -10.38 -0.54 0.03
C VAL A 11 -10.49 -1.90 -0.65
N ALA A 12 -11.46 -2.05 -1.56
CA ALA A 12 -11.53 -3.22 -2.42
C ALA A 12 -10.21 -3.43 -3.19
N LEU A 13 -9.76 -4.68 -3.27
CA LEU A 13 -8.54 -5.04 -3.98
C LEU A 13 -8.78 -4.93 -5.49
N ALA A 14 -7.92 -4.24 -6.22
CA ALA A 14 -8.02 -4.11 -7.66
C ALA A 14 -6.91 -4.91 -8.36
N PHE A 15 -7.25 -5.71 -9.37
CA PHE A 15 -6.27 -6.29 -10.27
C PHE A 15 -6.10 -5.37 -11.47
N LEU A 16 -4.87 -4.91 -11.70
CA LEU A 16 -4.56 -3.97 -12.75
C LEU A 16 -3.99 -4.69 -13.95
N ASP A 17 -4.46 -4.32 -15.14
CA ASP A 17 -3.99 -4.91 -16.39
C ASP A 17 -3.03 -3.99 -17.15
N GLY A 18 -1.94 -4.60 -17.61
CA GLY A 18 -0.88 -3.94 -18.37
C GLY A 18 -0.11 -2.86 -17.60
N ARG A 19 0.64 -2.05 -18.34
CA ARG A 19 1.42 -0.95 -17.78
C ARG A 19 0.49 0.14 -17.23
N GLN A 20 0.82 0.61 -16.04
CA GLN A 20 0.13 1.70 -15.39
C GLN A 20 0.68 3.06 -15.84
N ASN A 21 -0.20 4.05 -15.85
CA ASN A 21 0.09 5.42 -16.22
C ASN A 21 -0.87 6.36 -15.46
N THR A 22 -0.65 7.67 -15.60
CA THR A 22 -1.46 8.69 -14.92
C THR A 22 -2.98 8.55 -15.15
N PRO A 23 -3.49 8.42 -16.40
CA PRO A 23 -4.93 8.22 -16.60
C PRO A 23 -5.50 7.00 -15.87
N LYS A 24 -4.84 5.84 -15.98
CA LYS A 24 -5.26 4.63 -15.27
C LYS A 24 -5.20 4.79 -13.76
N TYR A 25 -4.22 5.54 -13.25
CA TYR A 25 -4.16 5.85 -11.83
C TYR A 25 -5.37 6.62 -11.36
N ILE A 26 -5.74 7.68 -12.08
CA ILE A 26 -6.88 8.52 -11.75
C ILE A 26 -8.16 7.67 -11.77
N GLU A 27 -8.33 6.80 -12.75
CA GLU A 27 -9.44 5.84 -12.81
C GLU A 27 -9.47 4.91 -11.58
N ILE A 28 -8.32 4.40 -11.15
CA ILE A 28 -8.23 3.58 -9.92
C ILE A 28 -8.67 4.40 -8.70
N LEU A 29 -8.23 5.65 -8.58
CA LEU A 29 -8.64 6.51 -7.47
C LEU A 29 -10.16 6.78 -7.50
N GLU A 30 -10.72 7.06 -8.66
CA GLU A 30 -12.14 7.31 -8.85
C GLU A 30 -12.99 6.09 -8.52
N ASN A 31 -12.60 4.91 -9.01
CA ASN A 31 -13.42 3.71 -8.89
C ASN A 31 -13.25 2.98 -7.54
N HIS A 32 -12.11 3.15 -6.86
CA HIS A 32 -11.81 2.40 -5.65
C HIS A 32 -11.60 3.29 -4.43
N LEU A 33 -10.78 4.34 -4.53
CA LEU A 33 -10.45 5.18 -3.38
C LEU A 33 -11.61 6.08 -2.97
N MET A 34 -12.23 6.79 -3.92
CA MET A 34 -13.29 7.76 -3.61
C MET A 34 -14.52 7.11 -2.94
N PRO A 35 -15.06 5.97 -3.44
CA PRO A 35 -16.19 5.32 -2.78
C PRO A 35 -15.87 4.84 -1.36
N PHE A 36 -14.63 4.39 -1.13
CA PHE A 36 -14.20 4.04 0.23
C PHE A 36 -14.11 5.27 1.13
N ALA A 37 -13.55 6.37 0.64
CA ALA A 37 -13.42 7.64 1.37
C ALA A 37 -14.77 8.22 1.80
N GLU A 38 -15.80 8.12 0.95
CA GLU A 38 -17.16 8.52 1.27
C GLU A 38 -17.75 7.69 2.42
N ASN A 39 -17.48 6.38 2.44
CA ASN A 39 -17.98 5.45 3.45
C ASN A 39 -17.34 5.62 4.83
N ILE A 40 -16.11 6.13 4.92
CA ILE A 40 -15.37 6.29 6.20
C ILE A 40 -15.62 7.63 6.93
N GLY A 41 -16.56 8.46 6.45
CA GLY A 41 -17.18 9.52 7.26
C GLY A 41 -16.51 10.90 7.22
N GLY A 42 -16.72 11.64 6.12
CA GLY A 42 -16.85 13.09 6.21
C GLY A 42 -15.57 13.94 6.13
N GLY A 43 -14.57 13.52 5.35
CA GLY A 43 -13.48 14.43 4.93
C GLY A 43 -12.37 14.67 5.96
N ASN A 44 -12.32 13.91 7.06
CA ASN A 44 -11.22 13.96 8.02
C ASN A 44 -10.18 12.88 7.74
N TRP A 45 -9.75 12.78 6.48
CA TRP A 45 -8.73 11.83 6.08
C TRP A 45 -7.63 12.45 5.23
N GLU A 46 -6.45 11.86 5.34
CA GLU A 46 -5.29 12.23 4.52
C GLU A 46 -4.87 11.03 3.69
N TYR A 47 -4.52 11.33 2.44
CA TYR A 47 -4.08 10.35 1.48
C TYR A 47 -2.56 10.28 1.45
N ARG A 48 -2.00 9.07 1.59
CA ARG A 48 -0.57 8.85 1.37
C ARG A 48 -0.37 7.99 0.13
N HIS A 49 0.58 8.37 -0.72
CA HIS A 49 1.11 7.53 -1.79
C HIS A 49 2.60 7.76 -2.01
N ASP A 50 3.26 6.85 -2.71
CA ASP A 50 4.68 7.01 -3.06
C ASP A 50 4.90 8.09 -4.14
N ASN A 51 6.17 8.45 -4.35
CA ASN A 51 6.56 9.49 -5.31
C ASN A 51 6.73 8.98 -6.76
N ALA A 52 6.06 7.90 -7.16
CA ALA A 52 6.11 7.42 -8.54
C ALA A 52 5.71 8.52 -9.54
N PRO A 53 6.27 8.53 -10.77
CA PRO A 53 6.00 9.60 -11.74
C PRO A 53 4.51 9.81 -12.04
N MET A 54 3.70 8.74 -12.06
CA MET A 54 2.26 8.89 -12.30
C MET A 54 1.50 9.44 -11.09
N HIS A 55 1.93 9.13 -9.88
CA HIS A 55 1.37 9.67 -8.64
C HIS A 55 1.66 11.17 -8.49
N THR A 56 2.85 11.60 -8.88
CA THR A 56 3.32 12.99 -8.74
C THR A 56 3.05 13.87 -9.96
N SER A 57 2.48 13.30 -11.03
CA SER A 57 2.12 14.04 -12.25
C SER A 57 1.12 15.16 -11.98
N SER A 58 1.19 16.24 -12.77
CA SER A 58 0.30 17.39 -12.61
C SER A 58 -1.19 17.02 -12.73
N ALA A 59 -1.54 16.07 -13.60
CA ALA A 59 -2.92 15.62 -13.74
C ALA A 59 -3.42 14.88 -12.49
N THR A 60 -2.61 14.00 -11.89
CA THR A 60 -2.98 13.33 -10.62
C THR A 60 -3.15 14.34 -9.49
N LYS A 61 -2.23 15.30 -9.36
CA LYS A 61 -2.31 16.37 -8.36
C LYS A 61 -3.57 17.20 -8.54
N ASN A 62 -3.87 17.63 -9.78
CA ASN A 62 -5.07 18.39 -10.10
C ASN A 62 -6.35 17.60 -9.80
N TYR A 63 -6.37 16.30 -10.11
CA TYR A 63 -7.50 15.43 -9.80
C TYR A 63 -7.74 15.34 -8.28
N LEU A 64 -6.71 15.01 -7.50
CA LEU A 64 -6.81 14.91 -6.04
C LEU A 64 -7.26 16.24 -5.40
N ASN A 65 -6.71 17.37 -5.89
CA ASN A 65 -7.13 18.71 -5.47
C ASN A 65 -8.62 18.97 -5.80
N SER A 66 -9.09 18.57 -6.99
CA SER A 66 -10.51 18.74 -7.37
C SER A 66 -11.48 17.92 -6.51
N LYS A 67 -10.99 16.85 -5.88
CA LYS A 67 -11.75 16.00 -4.93
C LYS A 67 -11.54 16.44 -3.47
N ASN A 68 -10.87 17.58 -3.24
CA ASN A 68 -10.50 18.08 -1.90
C ASN A 68 -9.73 17.06 -1.05
N VAL A 69 -8.88 16.25 -1.69
CA VAL A 69 -8.07 15.25 -1.01
C VAL A 69 -6.75 15.87 -0.56
N THR A 70 -6.51 15.88 0.75
CA THR A 70 -5.21 16.26 1.31
C THR A 70 -4.22 15.11 1.12
N VAL A 71 -3.17 15.36 0.33
CA VAL A 71 -2.07 14.40 0.15
C VAL A 71 -0.97 14.69 1.18
N LEU A 72 -0.58 13.68 1.94
CA LEU A 72 0.54 13.78 2.86
C LEU A 72 1.85 13.57 2.09
N GLU A 73 2.71 14.58 2.09
CA GLU A 73 4.06 14.45 1.51
C GLU A 73 4.88 13.41 2.26
N TRP A 74 5.60 12.60 1.49
CA TRP A 74 6.39 11.50 2.00
C TRP A 74 7.84 11.58 1.49
N PRO A 75 8.86 11.38 2.37
CA PRO A 75 10.23 11.33 1.91
C PRO A 75 10.41 10.19 0.90
N PRO A 76 11.13 10.42 -0.21
CA PRO A 76 11.42 9.37 -1.17
C PRO A 76 12.24 8.26 -0.51
N MET A 77 12.02 7.02 -0.95
CA MET A 77 12.85 5.87 -0.56
C MET A 77 12.77 5.46 0.92
N SER A 78 11.61 5.64 1.56
CA SER A 78 11.35 5.18 2.94
C SER A 78 10.32 4.04 3.00
N PRO A 79 10.63 2.85 2.46
CA PRO A 79 9.71 1.71 2.54
C PRO A 79 9.39 1.35 3.98
N GLU A 80 10.33 1.46 4.92
CA GLU A 80 10.15 1.16 6.36
C GLU A 80 9.00 1.91 7.02
N LEU A 81 8.61 3.04 6.44
CA LEU A 81 7.52 3.87 6.93
C LEU A 81 6.20 3.65 6.17
N ASN A 82 6.14 2.64 5.31
CA ASN A 82 4.93 2.24 4.61
C ASN A 82 4.36 0.90 5.14
N PRO A 83 3.32 0.96 5.98
CA PRO A 83 2.69 -0.21 6.56
C PRO A 83 2.05 -1.18 5.56
N ILE A 84 1.69 -0.77 4.33
CA ILE A 84 1.14 -1.75 3.36
C ILE A 84 2.18 -2.82 3.00
N GLU A 85 3.48 -2.55 3.11
CA GLU A 85 4.50 -3.60 2.92
C GLU A 85 4.36 -4.72 3.95
N ASN A 86 4.00 -4.40 5.20
CA ASN A 86 3.71 -5.42 6.21
C ASN A 86 2.44 -6.20 5.84
N VAL A 87 1.42 -5.53 5.31
CA VAL A 87 0.21 -6.19 4.82
C VAL A 87 0.53 -7.15 3.67
N TRP A 88 1.35 -6.74 2.71
CA TRP A 88 1.81 -7.61 1.62
C TRP A 88 2.59 -8.82 2.13
N CYS A 89 3.45 -8.65 3.14
CA CYS A 89 4.15 -9.76 3.76
C CYS A 89 3.18 -10.76 4.42
N ILE A 90 2.20 -10.28 5.21
CA ILE A 90 1.16 -11.11 5.84
C ILE A 90 0.36 -11.86 4.79
N MET A 91 -0.10 -11.16 3.74
CA MET A 91 -0.85 -11.77 2.65
C MET A 91 -0.04 -12.83 1.92
N SER A 92 1.23 -12.57 1.61
CA SER A 92 2.08 -13.54 0.90
C SER A 92 2.23 -14.84 1.71
N ARG A 93 2.40 -14.74 3.04
CA ARG A 93 2.48 -15.91 3.93
C ARG A 93 1.18 -16.69 3.90
N LYS A 94 0.03 -16.00 3.89
CA LYS A 94 -1.28 -16.64 3.85
C LYS A 94 -1.55 -17.32 2.51
N VAL A 95 -1.20 -16.65 1.41
CA VAL A 95 -1.36 -17.18 0.04
C VAL A 95 -0.54 -18.45 -0.18
N TYR A 96 0.67 -18.51 0.36
CA TYR A 96 1.58 -19.66 0.22
C TYR A 96 1.65 -20.56 1.45
N GLU A 97 0.69 -20.43 2.36
CA GLU A 97 0.57 -21.28 3.54
C GLU A 97 0.53 -22.75 3.12
N ASN A 98 1.11 -23.64 3.94
CA ASN A 98 1.20 -25.08 3.66
C ASN A 98 1.88 -25.46 2.33
N GLY A 99 2.72 -24.57 1.78
CA GLY A 99 3.44 -24.84 0.54
C GLY A 99 2.58 -24.71 -0.73
N GLY A 100 1.52 -23.91 -0.69
CA GLY A 100 0.62 -23.68 -1.82
C GLY A 100 1.36 -23.38 -3.14
N GLN A 101 0.90 -23.99 -4.22
CA GLN A 101 1.37 -23.73 -5.59
C GLN A 101 0.18 -23.45 -6.48
N PHE A 102 0.35 -22.51 -7.42
CA PHE A 102 -0.71 -22.06 -8.31
C PHE A 102 -0.31 -22.31 -9.77
N TYR A 103 -1.19 -22.98 -10.50
CA TYR A 103 -1.01 -23.30 -11.93
C TYR A 103 -1.91 -22.48 -12.85
N ALA A 104 -2.81 -21.67 -12.28
CA ALA A 104 -3.72 -20.78 -12.99
C ALA A 104 -3.75 -19.40 -12.34
N VAL A 105 -3.78 -18.34 -13.16
CA VAL A 105 -3.86 -16.94 -12.70
C VAL A 105 -5.08 -16.73 -11.82
N ASN A 106 -6.24 -17.23 -12.23
CA ASN A 106 -7.49 -17.02 -11.51
C ASN A 106 -7.46 -17.65 -10.12
N ALA A 107 -6.88 -18.85 -9.99
CA ALA A 107 -6.72 -19.48 -8.67
C ALA A 107 -5.86 -18.63 -7.74
N LEU A 108 -4.75 -18.08 -8.26
CA LEU A 108 -3.91 -17.15 -7.49
C LEU A 108 -4.66 -15.87 -7.12
N LYS A 109 -5.39 -15.26 -8.05
CA LYS A 109 -6.18 -14.04 -7.79
C LYS A 109 -7.22 -14.28 -6.69
N THR A 110 -7.98 -15.36 -6.77
CA THR A 110 -8.99 -15.73 -5.75
C THR A 110 -8.36 -15.96 -4.38
N THR A 111 -7.19 -16.61 -4.30
CA THR A 111 -6.50 -16.80 -3.02
C THR A 111 -5.96 -15.48 -2.45
N ILE A 112 -5.44 -14.58 -3.29
CA ILE A 112 -5.01 -13.24 -2.87
C ILE A 112 -6.20 -12.43 -2.36
N GLU A 113 -7.34 -12.45 -3.05
CA GLU A 113 -8.58 -11.78 -2.61
C GLU A 113 -9.04 -12.35 -1.27
N SER A 114 -9.08 -13.68 -1.14
CA SER A 114 -9.43 -14.33 0.12
C SER A 114 -8.49 -13.89 1.26
N ALA A 115 -7.18 -13.84 1.02
CA ALA A 115 -6.22 -13.35 2.00
C ALA A 115 -6.51 -11.88 2.36
N TRP A 116 -6.79 -11.01 1.39
CA TRP A 116 -7.10 -9.60 1.62
C TRP A 116 -8.37 -9.41 2.45
N TYR A 117 -9.47 -10.05 2.05
CA TYR A 117 -10.77 -9.88 2.71
C TYR A 117 -10.80 -10.50 4.11
N ASN A 118 -10.04 -11.56 4.35
CA ASN A 118 -9.87 -12.15 5.68
C ASN A 118 -8.85 -11.42 6.59
N LEU A 119 -8.16 -10.37 6.12
CA LEU A 119 -7.34 -9.55 7.01
C LEU A 119 -8.22 -8.89 8.09
N GLU A 120 -7.89 -9.17 9.33
CA GLU A 120 -8.55 -8.61 10.51
C GLU A 120 -8.30 -7.10 10.62
N LEU A 121 -9.33 -6.37 11.06
CA LEU A 121 -9.25 -4.91 11.24
C LEU A 121 -8.19 -4.52 12.28
N GLU A 122 -8.01 -5.34 13.32
CA GLU A 122 -7.03 -5.11 14.39
C GLU A 122 -5.59 -5.05 13.86
N ILE A 123 -5.26 -5.87 12.84
CA ILE A 123 -3.96 -5.83 12.16
C ILE A 123 -3.76 -4.46 11.49
N LEU A 124 -4.78 -3.96 10.78
CA LEU A 124 -4.73 -2.67 10.11
C LEU A 124 -4.61 -1.51 11.10
N GLN A 125 -5.31 -1.58 12.23
CA GLN A 125 -5.24 -0.58 13.30
C GLN A 125 -3.86 -0.58 13.96
N THR A 126 -3.32 -1.75 14.29
CA THR A 126 -1.98 -1.91 14.85
C THR A 126 -0.91 -1.34 13.93
N LEU A 127 -1.01 -1.64 12.63
CA LEU A 127 -0.11 -1.10 11.62
C LEU A 127 -0.21 0.43 11.51
N ASN A 128 -1.43 0.99 11.58
CA ASN A 128 -1.64 2.42 11.61
C ASN A 128 -1.04 3.08 12.86
N MET A 129 -1.28 2.53 14.05
CA MET A 129 -0.72 3.04 15.31
C MET A 129 0.81 2.96 15.34
N SER A 130 1.40 1.95 14.67
CA SER A 130 2.86 1.79 14.62
C SER A 130 3.59 2.91 13.88
N LEU A 131 2.88 3.68 13.04
CA LEU A 131 3.49 4.73 12.22
C LEU A 131 4.18 5.81 13.03
N GLU A 132 3.67 6.13 14.21
CA GLU A 132 4.22 7.20 15.04
C GLU A 132 5.60 6.77 15.55
N LYS A 133 5.65 5.55 16.08
CA LYS A 133 6.88 4.90 16.50
C LYS A 133 7.87 4.74 15.34
N ARG A 134 7.41 4.33 14.15
CA ARG A 134 8.26 4.19 12.95
C ARG A 134 8.95 5.50 12.59
N VAL A 135 8.20 6.59 12.55
CA VAL A 135 8.76 7.91 12.23
C VAL A 135 9.74 8.37 13.32
N TYR A 136 9.39 8.17 14.59
CA TYR A 136 10.28 8.47 15.71
C TYR A 136 11.60 7.68 15.63
N ASP A 137 11.53 6.38 15.35
CA ASP A 137 12.70 5.52 15.23
C ASP A 137 13.58 5.91 14.03
N VAL A 138 12.99 6.36 12.90
CA VAL A 138 13.76 6.82 11.73
C VAL A 138 14.52 8.10 12.08
N LYS A 139 13.88 9.00 12.83
CA LYS A 139 14.50 10.23 13.33
C LYS A 139 15.67 9.92 14.27
N LEU A 140 15.48 9.00 15.22
CA LEU A 140 16.54 8.57 16.13
C LEU A 140 17.71 7.87 15.42
N ASN A 141 17.44 7.15 14.33
CA ASN A 141 18.46 6.46 13.55
C ASN A 141 19.08 7.32 12.44
N ASN A 142 18.85 8.65 12.45
CA ASN A 142 19.35 9.59 11.45
C ASN A 142 19.03 9.14 10.00
N GLY A 143 17.85 8.59 9.76
CA GLY A 143 17.44 8.11 8.43
C GLY A 143 18.06 6.77 8.00
N LYS A 144 18.77 6.06 8.88
CA LYS A 144 19.26 4.71 8.58
C LYS A 144 18.13 3.69 8.58
N THR A 145 18.30 2.62 7.80
CA THR A 145 17.31 1.55 7.62
C THR A 145 16.91 0.91 8.95
N LEU A 146 15.61 0.80 9.18
CA LEU A 146 15.02 0.12 10.33
C LEU A 146 14.56 -1.28 9.96
N ASN A 147 14.74 -2.24 10.87
CA ASN A 147 14.36 -3.63 10.63
C ASN A 147 12.88 -3.91 10.98
N TYR A 148 11.95 -3.13 10.45
CA TYR A 148 10.51 -3.43 10.51
C TYR A 148 10.10 -4.66 9.66
N TYR A 149 11.09 -5.28 9.02
CA TYR A 149 10.98 -6.36 8.06
C TYR A 149 11.71 -7.64 8.48
N GLU A 150 12.33 -7.69 9.66
CA GLU A 150 13.31 -8.73 10.03
C GLU A 150 12.75 -10.15 9.90
N HIS A 151 11.44 -10.32 10.07
CA HIS A 151 10.77 -11.61 9.89
C HIS A 151 10.33 -11.92 8.44
N CYS A 152 10.37 -10.94 7.53
CA CYS A 152 10.03 -11.11 6.13
C CYS A 152 11.27 -11.46 5.27
N ILE A 153 12.48 -11.05 5.65
CA ILE A 153 13.63 -11.03 4.71
C ILE A 153 14.23 -12.41 4.41
N GLU A 154 14.33 -13.35 5.35
CA GLU A 154 15.16 -14.55 5.11
C GLU A 154 14.52 -15.62 4.21
N HIS A 155 13.19 -15.69 4.12
CA HIS A 155 12.50 -16.69 3.27
C HIS A 155 11.69 -16.09 2.11
N LEU A 156 11.44 -14.76 2.09
CA LEU A 156 10.65 -14.11 1.04
C LEU A 156 11.47 -13.40 -0.03
N LEU A 157 12.77 -13.08 0.13
CA LEU A 157 13.48 -12.52 -1.03
C LEU A 157 13.52 -13.48 -2.23
N LEU A 158 13.42 -14.80 -2.01
CA LEU A 158 13.21 -15.77 -3.09
C LEU A 158 11.72 -15.95 -3.47
N LYS A 159 10.79 -15.91 -2.49
CA LYS A 159 9.35 -16.16 -2.71
C LYS A 159 8.52 -14.92 -3.07
N CYS A 160 8.79 -13.73 -2.52
CA CYS A 160 8.32 -12.44 -3.04
C CYS A 160 8.87 -12.22 -4.45
N HIS A 161 10.13 -12.54 -4.73
CA HIS A 161 10.63 -12.45 -6.11
C HIS A 161 9.92 -13.45 -7.03
N ILE A 162 9.41 -14.59 -6.52
CA ILE A 162 8.48 -15.50 -7.23
C ILE A 162 7.04 -14.97 -7.26
N PHE A 163 6.53 -14.26 -6.25
CA PHE A 163 5.21 -13.61 -6.26
C PHE A 163 5.18 -12.49 -7.29
N TYR A 164 6.20 -11.63 -7.29
CA TYR A 164 6.45 -10.60 -8.29
C TYR A 164 6.83 -11.20 -9.66
N LYS A 165 7.57 -12.33 -9.74
CA LYS A 165 7.84 -13.04 -11.01
C LYS A 165 6.69 -13.87 -11.53
N LEU A 166 5.77 -14.39 -10.73
CA LEU A 166 4.59 -15.14 -11.20
C LEU A 166 3.54 -14.14 -11.69
N LEU A 167 3.36 -13.00 -11.01
CA LEU A 167 2.68 -11.84 -11.60
C LEU A 167 3.39 -11.39 -12.89
N GLY A 168 4.72 -11.32 -12.91
CA GLY A 168 5.53 -10.89 -14.08
C GLY A 168 5.83 -11.94 -15.15
N ARG A 169 5.50 -13.22 -14.97
CA ARG A 169 5.69 -14.31 -15.96
C ARG A 169 4.38 -14.66 -16.66
N LEU A 170 3.25 -14.41 -16.01
CA LEU A 170 1.93 -14.39 -16.67
C LEU A 170 1.67 -13.03 -17.36
N ILE A 171 2.51 -12.03 -17.10
CA ILE A 171 2.49 -10.69 -17.72
C ILE A 171 3.95 -10.27 -17.97
N PHE A 172 4.55 -10.70 -19.09
CA PHE A 172 5.94 -10.39 -19.51
C PHE A 172 6.13 -8.91 -19.94
N PRO A 173 7.39 -8.46 -20.18
CA PRO A 173 8.50 -8.22 -19.26
C PRO A 173 8.69 -6.71 -18.98
N PHE A 174 9.75 -6.36 -18.25
CA PHE A 174 10.19 -5.02 -17.82
C PHE A 174 9.86 -4.72 -16.35
N PHE A 175 10.84 -5.07 -15.51
CA PHE A 175 11.04 -4.49 -14.20
C PHE A 175 10.99 -2.96 -14.30
N ASN A 176 9.94 -2.38 -13.76
CA ASN A 176 9.87 -1.14 -12.99
C ASN A 176 8.39 -0.87 -12.78
N ILE A 177 8.01 -0.50 -11.57
CA ILE A 177 6.64 -0.31 -11.08
C ILE A 177 6.07 -1.58 -10.41
N ILE A 178 6.66 -1.94 -9.27
CA ILE A 178 5.89 -2.51 -8.16
C ILE A 178 5.17 -1.31 -7.55
N GLU A 179 4.06 -0.89 -8.15
CA GLU A 179 3.16 0.08 -7.51
C GLU A 179 2.36 -0.66 -6.45
N ILE A 180 2.32 -0.08 -5.23
CA ILE A 180 1.15 0.25 -4.41
C ILE A 180 1.66 0.63 -3.02
N GLN A 181 1.49 1.88 -2.62
CA GLN A 181 1.53 2.25 -1.20
C GLN A 181 0.42 3.23 -0.92
N ILE A 182 -0.65 2.83 -0.21
CA ILE A 182 -1.69 3.76 0.23
C ILE A 182 -2.14 3.47 1.65
N VAL A 183 -1.95 4.48 2.50
CA VAL A 183 -2.49 4.53 3.85
C VAL A 183 -3.36 5.77 3.99
N ILE A 184 -4.60 5.58 4.42
CA ILE A 184 -5.59 6.63 4.69
C ILE A 184 -5.63 6.85 6.20
N PHE A 185 -5.21 8.03 6.66
CA PHE A 185 -5.20 8.39 8.08
C PHE A 185 -6.51 9.08 8.47
N SER A 186 -6.95 8.91 9.73
CA SER A 186 -7.92 9.80 10.37
C SER A 186 -7.18 10.97 11.03
N LYS A 187 -7.76 12.19 11.01
CA LYS A 187 -7.15 13.43 11.57
C LYS A 187 -6.58 13.33 12.99
N CYS A 188 -7.01 12.39 13.83
CA CYS A 188 -6.43 12.20 15.18
C CYS A 188 -4.91 11.96 15.19
N PHE A 189 -4.31 11.55 14.08
CA PHE A 189 -2.87 11.30 13.99
C PHE A 189 -2.04 12.54 13.62
N VAL A 190 -2.68 13.64 13.18
CA VAL A 190 -1.99 14.84 12.64
C VAL A 190 -1.42 15.74 13.75
N GLU A 191 -1.86 15.59 15.00
CA GLU A 191 -1.39 16.43 16.10
C GLU A 191 0.11 16.25 16.41
N CYS A 192 0.72 15.10 16.06
CA CYS A 192 2.16 14.88 16.17
C CYS A 192 3.02 15.61 15.11
N LYS A 193 2.39 16.18 14.07
CA LYS A 193 3.09 16.94 13.01
C LYS A 193 3.55 18.33 13.49
N SER A 194 2.89 18.89 14.52
CA SER A 194 3.20 20.22 15.07
C SER A 194 4.62 20.34 15.68
N HIS A 195 5.32 19.21 15.85
CA HIS A 195 6.68 19.13 16.38
C HIS A 195 7.71 18.67 15.32
N MET A 196 7.34 18.67 14.02
CA MET A 196 8.15 18.21 12.89
C MET A 196 8.78 19.32 12.03
N VAL A 197 8.80 20.58 12.50
CA VAL A 197 9.59 21.68 11.90
C VAL A 197 10.73 22.05 12.82
#